data_AF-J3NJW8-F1
#
_entry.id   AF-J3NJW8-F1
#
_cell.length_a   1.000
_cell.length_b   1.000
_cell.length_c   1.000
_cell.angle_alpha   90.00
_cell.angle_beta   90.00
_cell.angle_gamma   90.00
#
_symmetry.space_group_name_H-M   'P 1'
#
loop_
_entity.id
_entity.type
_entity.pdbx_description
1 polymer ?
#
loop_
_entity_poly.entity_id
_entity_poly.type
_entity_poly.pdbx_seq_one_letter_code
_entity_poly.pdbx_strand_id
1 'polypeptide(L)'
;MPETWPGEAGFAASGTCLTASADGRALFAATGGVAGRPGRVFRNGGDDDGARRRWEAFNTTIPGAAGGGVFSVQFRSADGAGVAVGGDYTRPGAADGTASFSTDGGRVWQASVVFPGGYRSAVSWVPGRCGVAVAVGPTGSDVTYDGGRTWKTFDNGSFDAVQCVPGGVCWASGQQGRAARLLLS
;
A
#
# COMPACT_ATOMS: atom_id res chain seq x y z
N MET A 1 1.46 19.02 11.38
CA MET A 1 1.04 17.63 11.09
C MET A 1 -0.23 17.35 11.89
N PRO A 2 -1.14 16.50 11.40
CA PRO A 2 -2.28 16.02 12.19
C PRO A 2 -1.79 15.28 13.43
N GLU A 3 -2.60 15.31 14.48
CA GLU A 3 -2.33 14.55 15.70
C GLU A 3 -2.43 13.04 15.42
N THR A 4 -1.47 12.29 15.96
CA THR A 4 -1.49 10.82 15.95
C THR A 4 -2.29 10.30 17.12
N TRP A 5 -2.91 9.14 16.97
CA TRP A 5 -3.47 8.46 18.13
C TRP A 5 -2.35 7.90 19.03
N PRO A 6 -2.57 7.76 20.34
CA PRO A 6 -1.63 7.06 21.22
C PRO A 6 -1.35 5.65 20.69
N GLY A 7 -0.06 5.34 20.45
CA GLY A 7 0.39 4.05 19.89
C GLY A 7 0.38 3.96 18.37
N GLU A 8 -0.05 5.00 17.66
CA GLU A 8 0.02 5.01 16.20
C GLU A 8 1.45 5.21 15.71
N ALA A 9 1.86 4.40 14.74
CA ALA A 9 3.20 4.44 14.17
C ALA A 9 3.18 4.17 12.66
N GLY A 10 4.22 4.66 11.98
CA GLY A 10 4.58 4.14 10.66
C GLY A 10 5.33 2.84 10.82
N PHE A 11 4.84 1.76 10.21
CA PHE A 11 5.56 0.49 10.22
C PHE A 11 6.75 0.54 9.25
N ALA A 12 7.86 -0.11 9.58
CA ALA A 12 9.02 -0.26 8.70
C ALA A 12 8.70 -1.23 7.54
N ALA A 13 7.87 -0.78 6.60
CA ALA A 13 7.30 -1.60 5.53
C ALA A 13 8.15 -1.55 4.26
N SER A 14 9.39 -2.00 4.37
CA SER A 14 10.28 -2.25 3.23
C SER A 14 10.45 -1.05 2.28
N GLY A 15 10.38 0.17 2.83
CA GLY A 15 10.56 1.42 2.08
C GLY A 15 9.32 1.97 1.36
N THR A 16 8.15 1.34 1.51
CA THR A 16 6.92 1.76 0.80
C THR A 16 5.82 2.30 1.72
N CYS A 17 6.15 2.53 3.00
CA CYS A 17 5.28 3.21 3.97
C CYS A 17 5.29 4.75 3.79
N LEU A 18 6.24 5.31 3.03
CA LEU A 18 6.30 6.73 2.65
C LEU A 18 6.59 6.79 1.15
N THR A 19 5.74 7.44 0.37
CA THR A 19 5.88 7.51 -1.09
C THR A 19 5.53 8.89 -1.62
N ALA A 20 6.05 9.22 -2.80
CA ALA A 20 5.58 10.33 -3.61
C ALA A 20 4.61 9.82 -4.67
N SER A 21 3.63 10.63 -5.08
CA SER A 21 2.89 10.34 -6.31
C SER A 21 3.84 10.29 -7.51
N ALA A 22 3.51 9.51 -8.54
CA ALA A 22 4.38 9.37 -9.71
C ALA A 22 4.63 10.69 -10.47
N ASP A 23 3.74 11.68 -10.32
CA ASP A 23 3.89 13.04 -10.86
C ASP A 23 4.66 14.00 -9.93
N GLY A 24 5.09 13.53 -8.75
CA GLY A 24 5.87 14.29 -7.78
C GLY A 24 5.11 15.42 -7.07
N ARG A 25 3.80 15.54 -7.26
CA ARG A 25 2.99 16.63 -6.71
C ARG A 25 2.51 16.41 -5.27
N ALA A 26 2.55 15.18 -4.75
CA ALA A 26 2.16 14.87 -3.38
C ALA A 26 3.03 13.79 -2.73
N LEU A 27 3.08 13.80 -1.40
CA LEU A 27 3.70 12.83 -0.52
C LEU A 27 2.62 12.12 0.32
N PHE A 28 2.84 10.85 0.61
CA PHE A 28 1.91 10.00 1.34
C PHE A 28 2.64 9.14 2.36
N ALA A 29 2.13 9.04 3.58
CA ALA A 29 2.66 8.17 4.63
C ALA A 29 1.59 7.24 5.20
N ALA A 30 1.88 5.95 5.31
CA ALA A 30 1.01 4.92 5.86
C ALA A 30 1.27 4.71 7.35
N THR A 31 0.20 4.50 8.13
CA THR A 31 0.28 4.24 9.57
C THR A 31 -0.69 3.16 10.04
N GLY A 32 -0.44 2.65 11.24
CA GLY A 32 -1.31 1.77 12.00
C GLY A 32 -0.85 1.66 13.45
N GLY A 33 -1.03 0.50 14.08
CA GLY A 33 -0.54 0.25 15.45
C GLY A 33 -1.61 0.40 16.54
N VAL A 34 -2.80 0.91 16.20
CA VAL A 34 -3.85 1.19 17.20
C VAL A 34 -5.01 0.24 17.03
N ALA A 35 -5.20 -0.65 18.01
CA ALA A 35 -6.30 -1.60 18.02
C ALA A 35 -7.67 -0.89 18.07
N GLY A 36 -8.61 -1.36 17.26
CA GLY A 36 -9.96 -0.79 17.18
C GLY A 36 -10.06 0.53 16.41
N ARG A 37 -8.97 0.98 15.78
CA ARG A 37 -8.94 2.11 14.85
C ARG A 37 -8.54 1.62 13.45
N PRO A 38 -8.95 2.29 12.36
CA PRO A 38 -8.44 1.98 11.03
C PRO A 38 -6.97 2.42 10.90
N GLY A 39 -6.17 1.73 10.08
CA GLY A 39 -4.91 2.27 9.60
C GLY A 39 -5.16 3.52 8.75
N ARG A 40 -4.23 4.48 8.77
CA ARG A 40 -4.40 5.78 8.10
C ARG A 40 -3.38 5.99 7.00
N VAL A 41 -3.74 6.87 6.07
CA VAL A 41 -2.82 7.46 5.09
C VAL A 41 -2.80 8.95 5.33
N PHE A 42 -1.60 9.47 5.59
CA PHE A 42 -1.33 10.89 5.67
C PHE A 42 -0.93 11.39 4.29
N ARG A 43 -1.38 12.57 3.90
CA ARG A 43 -1.14 13.19 2.59
C ARG A 43 -0.64 14.62 2.73
N ASN A 44 0.25 15.04 1.84
CA ASN A 44 0.73 16.42 1.69
C ASN A 44 0.93 16.74 0.20
N GLY A 45 0.38 17.83 -0.33
CA GLY A 45 0.47 18.18 -1.77
C GLY A 45 -0.81 17.93 -2.58
N GLY A 46 -0.77 18.28 -3.87
CA GLY A 46 -1.91 18.24 -4.81
C GLY A 46 -2.11 19.56 -5.57
N ASP A 47 -3.12 19.63 -6.45
CA ASP A 47 -3.45 20.87 -7.20
C ASP A 47 -4.17 21.92 -6.34
N ASP A 48 -4.74 21.52 -5.20
CA ASP A 48 -5.41 22.43 -4.24
C ASP A 48 -4.40 23.26 -3.40
N ASP A 49 -3.10 23.03 -3.56
CA ASP A 49 -2.05 23.39 -2.58
C ASP A 49 -1.26 24.68 -2.90
N GLY A 50 -1.84 25.58 -3.70
CA GLY A 50 -1.27 26.89 -4.02
C GLY A 50 -0.98 27.82 -2.82
N ALA A 51 -1.20 27.39 -1.56
CA ALA A 51 -0.95 28.23 -0.39
C ALA A 51 -0.19 27.57 0.78
N ARG A 52 -0.39 26.30 1.17
CA ARG A 52 0.30 25.72 2.36
C ARG A 52 0.36 24.19 2.33
N ARG A 53 1.57 23.63 2.11
CA ARG A 53 1.93 22.21 2.31
C ARG A 53 1.61 21.75 3.74
N ARG A 54 0.37 21.34 4.04
CA ARG A 54 -0.01 20.74 5.33
C ARG A 54 -0.25 19.26 5.15
N TRP A 55 0.05 18.51 6.21
CA TRP A 55 -0.31 17.09 6.25
C TRP A 55 -1.77 16.97 6.69
N GLU A 56 -2.51 16.07 6.05
CA GLU A 56 -3.87 15.65 6.41
C GLU A 56 -3.90 14.14 6.57
N ALA A 57 -4.78 13.61 7.43
CA ALA A 57 -4.85 12.18 7.71
C ALA A 57 -6.23 11.62 7.32
N PHE A 58 -6.24 10.54 6.54
CA PHE A 58 -7.44 9.89 6.05
C PHE A 58 -7.48 8.44 6.52
N ASN A 59 -8.64 8.01 7.00
CA ASN A 59 -8.85 6.63 7.42
C ASN A 59 -8.98 5.73 6.20
N THR A 60 -8.24 4.62 6.19
CA THR A 60 -8.48 3.52 5.25
C THR A 60 -9.55 2.58 5.79
N THR A 61 -9.88 1.54 5.03
CA THR A 61 -10.69 0.43 5.53
C THR A 61 -9.86 -0.70 6.15
N ILE A 62 -8.52 -0.61 6.12
CA ILE A 62 -7.62 -1.61 6.68
C ILE A 62 -7.65 -1.49 8.22
N PRO A 63 -7.97 -2.55 8.98
CA PRO A 63 -8.03 -2.48 10.43
C PRO A 63 -6.64 -2.27 11.06
N GLY A 64 -6.59 -1.40 12.05
CA GLY A 64 -5.45 -1.24 12.95
C GLY A 64 -5.47 -2.28 14.08
N ALA A 65 -4.28 -2.69 14.48
CA ALA A 65 -3.98 -3.52 15.64
C ALA A 65 -2.59 -3.13 16.15
N ALA A 66 -2.17 -3.62 17.33
CA ALA A 66 -0.80 -3.37 17.80
C ALA A 66 0.26 -3.77 16.75
N GLY A 67 0.00 -4.87 16.03
CA GLY A 67 0.80 -5.32 14.89
C GLY A 67 0.18 -5.06 13.52
N GLY A 68 -0.84 -4.20 13.42
CA GLY A 68 -1.62 -4.08 12.18
C GLY A 68 -2.02 -2.67 11.76
N GLY A 69 -2.33 -2.55 10.48
CA GLY A 69 -2.74 -1.32 9.80
C GLY A 69 -2.22 -1.28 8.38
N VAL A 70 -2.01 -0.08 7.83
CA VAL A 70 -1.45 0.09 6.49
C VAL A 70 0.06 -0.02 6.56
N PHE A 71 0.62 -0.91 5.73
CA PHE A 71 2.07 -1.08 5.64
C PHE A 71 2.60 -0.37 4.40
N SER A 72 1.93 -0.52 3.27
CA SER A 72 2.40 0.01 2.01
C SER A 72 1.30 0.77 1.28
N VAL A 73 1.65 1.91 0.69
CA VAL A 73 0.73 2.74 -0.07
C VAL A 73 1.42 3.26 -1.33
N GLN A 74 0.69 3.33 -2.44
CA GLN A 74 1.20 3.79 -3.73
C GLN A 74 0.16 4.58 -4.51
N PHE A 75 0.58 5.71 -5.12
CA PHE A 75 -0.30 6.60 -5.88
C PHE A 75 0.21 6.85 -7.31
N ARG A 76 -0.70 6.86 -8.28
CA ARG A 76 -0.37 7.12 -9.69
C ARG A 76 -0.22 8.61 -10.02
N SER A 77 -0.87 9.48 -9.26
CA SER A 77 -0.81 10.94 -9.34
C SER A 77 -1.30 11.51 -8.01
N ALA A 78 -1.05 12.79 -7.75
CA ALA A 78 -1.44 13.39 -6.46
C ALA A 78 -2.95 13.32 -6.17
N ASP A 79 -3.79 13.38 -7.21
CA ASP A 79 -5.27 13.41 -7.09
C ASP A 79 -5.94 12.16 -7.68
N GLY A 80 -5.16 11.13 -8.00
CA GLY A 80 -5.63 9.96 -8.73
C GLY A 80 -5.76 8.68 -7.91
N ALA A 81 -5.65 7.56 -8.62
CA ALA A 81 -5.78 6.23 -8.03
C ALA A 81 -4.66 5.93 -7.02
N GLY A 82 -5.06 5.43 -5.87
CA GLY A 82 -4.19 4.95 -4.79
C GLY A 82 -4.55 3.53 -4.40
N VAL A 83 -3.55 2.75 -4.01
CA VAL A 83 -3.71 1.43 -3.38
C VAL A 83 -2.96 1.42 -2.07
N ALA A 84 -3.56 0.79 -1.07
CA ALA A 84 -2.97 0.54 0.22
C ALA A 84 -3.11 -0.95 0.54
N VAL A 85 -2.04 -1.54 1.04
CA VAL A 85 -2.01 -2.92 1.54
C VAL A 85 -1.42 -2.96 2.94
N GLY A 86 -1.79 -3.99 3.69
CA GLY A 86 -1.32 -4.18 5.04
C GLY A 86 -1.97 -5.41 5.65
N GLY A 87 -2.50 -5.27 6.85
CA GLY A 87 -3.00 -6.36 7.68
C GLY A 87 -2.28 -6.39 9.02
N ASP A 88 -2.21 -7.56 9.65
CA ASP A 88 -1.59 -7.77 10.95
C ASP A 88 -0.41 -8.74 10.79
N TYR A 89 0.83 -8.26 10.99
CA TYR A 89 2.02 -9.09 10.77
C TYR A 89 2.12 -10.25 11.77
N THR A 90 1.41 -10.18 12.90
CA THR A 90 1.35 -11.29 13.87
C THR A 90 0.42 -12.42 13.40
N ARG A 91 -0.43 -12.15 12.40
CA ARG A 91 -1.36 -13.08 11.77
C ARG A 91 -1.22 -13.02 10.25
N PRO A 92 -0.07 -13.42 9.68
CA PRO A 92 0.28 -13.11 8.29
C PRO A 92 -0.60 -13.84 7.23
N GLY A 93 -1.34 -14.87 7.63
CA GLY A 93 -2.32 -15.57 6.79
C GLY A 93 -3.75 -15.00 6.85
N ALA A 94 -4.02 -14.00 7.69
CA ALA A 94 -5.33 -13.35 7.71
C ALA A 94 -5.46 -12.44 6.48
N ALA A 95 -6.46 -12.70 5.63
CA ALA A 95 -6.66 -12.02 4.35
C ALA A 95 -7.69 -10.87 4.45
N ASP A 96 -8.66 -10.96 5.35
CA ASP A 96 -9.77 -10.02 5.41
C ASP A 96 -9.30 -8.61 5.80
N GLY A 97 -9.74 -7.61 5.03
CA GLY A 97 -9.42 -6.20 5.30
C GLY A 97 -7.96 -5.84 5.06
N THR A 98 -7.19 -6.63 4.30
CA THR A 98 -5.76 -6.38 4.06
C THR A 98 -5.47 -5.40 2.94
N ALA A 99 -6.48 -4.95 2.21
CA ALA A 99 -6.31 -4.01 1.10
C ALA A 99 -7.47 -3.01 0.98
N SER A 100 -7.10 -1.80 0.54
CA SER A 100 -8.04 -0.73 0.22
C SER A 100 -7.55 0.06 -0.99
N PHE A 101 -8.48 0.69 -1.70
CA PHE A 101 -8.17 1.52 -2.85
C PHE A 101 -8.89 2.87 -2.76
N SER A 102 -8.34 3.85 -3.47
CA SER A 102 -8.85 5.21 -3.57
C SER A 102 -8.83 5.65 -5.03
N THR A 103 -9.75 6.53 -5.41
CA THR A 103 -9.78 7.14 -6.75
C THR A 103 -9.62 8.66 -6.74
N ASP A 104 -9.43 9.28 -5.58
CA ASP A 104 -9.45 10.74 -5.39
C ASP A 104 -8.21 11.28 -4.66
N GLY A 105 -7.06 10.62 -4.83
CA GLY A 105 -5.81 11.01 -4.17
C GLY A 105 -5.75 10.63 -2.70
N GLY A 106 -6.54 9.66 -2.26
CA GLY A 106 -6.46 9.10 -0.90
C GLY A 106 -7.32 9.83 0.12
N ARG A 107 -8.29 10.64 -0.36
CA ARG A 107 -9.24 11.36 0.49
C ARG A 107 -10.36 10.44 0.94
N VAL A 108 -10.80 9.52 0.06
CA VAL A 108 -11.77 8.47 0.37
C VAL A 108 -11.22 7.09 0.01
N TRP A 109 -11.36 6.15 0.95
CA TRP A 109 -10.90 4.77 0.79
C TRP A 109 -12.06 3.79 0.78
N GLN A 110 -11.96 2.80 -0.11
CA GLN A 110 -12.91 1.71 -0.26
C GLN A 110 -12.17 0.39 -0.02
N ALA A 111 -12.82 -0.57 0.65
CA ALA A 111 -12.26 -1.91 0.78
C ALA A 111 -12.22 -2.61 -0.58
N SER A 112 -11.19 -3.42 -0.80
CA SER A 112 -11.18 -4.36 -1.92
C SER A 112 -12.36 -5.33 -1.78
N VAL A 113 -12.91 -5.77 -2.92
CA VAL A 113 -13.96 -6.81 -2.99
C VAL A 113 -13.34 -8.19 -2.84
N VAL A 114 -12.16 -8.40 -3.42
CA VAL A 114 -11.33 -9.58 -3.21
C VAL A 114 -9.98 -9.10 -2.68
N PHE A 115 -9.64 -9.53 -1.47
CA PHE A 115 -8.40 -9.17 -0.80
C PHE A 115 -7.21 -9.99 -1.28
N PRO A 116 -5.96 -9.51 -1.09
CA PRO A 116 -4.77 -10.36 -1.15
C PRO A 116 -4.91 -11.61 -0.26
N GLY A 117 -4.18 -12.67 -0.58
CA GLY A 117 -4.23 -13.94 0.17
C GLY A 117 -3.72 -13.89 1.63
N GLY A 118 -3.37 -12.71 2.15
CA GLY A 118 -2.87 -12.50 3.51
C GLY A 118 -2.30 -11.10 3.69
N TYR A 119 -1.60 -10.89 4.79
CA TYR A 119 -0.84 -9.66 5.03
C TYR A 119 0.18 -9.41 3.92
N ARG A 120 0.26 -8.16 3.43
CA ARG A 120 1.26 -7.73 2.45
C ARG A 120 2.06 -6.55 2.99
N SER A 121 3.38 -6.67 2.91
CA SER A 121 4.34 -5.69 3.41
C SER A 121 4.64 -4.60 2.39
N ALA A 122 4.48 -4.88 1.10
CA ALA A 122 4.79 -3.94 0.02
C ALA A 122 3.84 -4.06 -1.17
N VAL A 123 3.54 -2.94 -1.84
CA VAL A 123 2.83 -2.88 -3.11
C VAL A 123 3.53 -1.92 -4.07
N SER A 124 3.50 -2.24 -5.37
CA SER A 124 4.03 -1.38 -6.43
C SER A 124 3.11 -1.36 -7.64
N TRP A 125 2.74 -0.17 -8.11
CA TRP A 125 2.12 0.02 -9.42
C TRP A 125 3.09 -0.39 -10.52
N VAL A 126 2.57 -1.04 -11.57
CA VAL A 126 3.36 -1.40 -12.75
C VAL A 126 3.38 -0.22 -13.72
N PRO A 127 4.53 0.45 -13.94
CA PRO A 127 4.59 1.62 -14.81
C PRO A 127 4.11 1.30 -16.23
N GLY A 128 3.27 2.17 -16.79
CA GLY A 128 2.68 1.99 -18.12
C GLY A 128 1.49 1.03 -18.19
N ARG A 129 1.11 0.34 -17.11
CA ARG A 129 -0.07 -0.55 -17.08
C ARG A 129 -1.14 0.01 -16.13
N CYS A 130 -2.16 0.65 -16.71
CA CYS A 130 -3.27 1.21 -15.94
C CYS A 130 -3.97 0.14 -15.11
N GLY A 131 -4.14 0.38 -13.80
CA GLY A 131 -4.87 -0.51 -12.90
C GLY A 131 -4.06 -1.73 -12.41
N VAL A 132 -2.82 -1.91 -12.88
CA VAL A 132 -2.02 -3.08 -12.53
C VAL A 132 -1.03 -2.77 -11.41
N ALA A 133 -1.11 -3.50 -10.30
CA ALA A 133 -0.15 -3.44 -9.20
C ALA A 133 0.18 -4.84 -8.69
N VAL A 134 1.37 -4.99 -8.13
CA VAL A 134 1.86 -6.22 -7.50
C VAL A 134 2.07 -5.95 -6.02
N ALA A 135 1.52 -6.80 -5.16
CA ALA A 135 1.73 -6.79 -3.73
C ALA A 135 2.48 -8.05 -3.31
N VAL A 136 3.35 -7.93 -2.31
CA VAL A 136 4.13 -9.05 -1.78
C VAL A 136 4.10 -9.06 -0.25
N GLY A 137 4.30 -10.24 0.32
CA GLY A 137 4.43 -10.42 1.76
C GLY A 137 4.99 -11.81 2.10
N PRO A 138 5.07 -12.13 3.39
CA PRO A 138 5.68 -13.37 3.86
C PRO A 138 4.92 -14.64 3.46
N THR A 139 3.65 -14.52 3.08
CA THR A 139 2.77 -15.64 2.73
C THR A 139 2.43 -15.71 1.24
N GLY A 140 2.96 -14.81 0.41
CA GLY A 140 2.74 -14.85 -1.03
C GLY A 140 2.80 -13.50 -1.72
N SER A 141 2.50 -13.55 -3.02
CA SER A 141 2.41 -12.39 -3.91
C SER A 141 1.08 -12.38 -4.65
N ASP A 142 0.52 -11.18 -4.81
CA ASP A 142 -0.78 -10.96 -5.44
C ASP A 142 -0.67 -9.86 -6.50
N VAL A 143 -1.54 -9.97 -7.50
CA VAL A 143 -1.67 -8.97 -8.56
C VAL A 143 -3.11 -8.47 -8.62
N THR A 144 -3.26 -7.16 -8.81
CA THR A 144 -4.52 -6.54 -9.22
C THR A 144 -4.40 -6.13 -10.69
N TYR A 145 -5.51 -6.17 -11.42
CA TYR A 145 -5.63 -5.59 -12.77
C TYR A 145 -6.67 -4.46 -12.84
N ASP A 146 -7.39 -4.17 -11.76
CA ASP A 146 -8.53 -3.25 -11.71
C ASP A 146 -8.36 -2.10 -10.71
N GLY A 147 -7.11 -1.78 -10.35
CA GLY A 147 -6.78 -0.69 -9.45
C GLY A 147 -6.92 -1.04 -7.96
N GLY A 148 -6.83 -2.32 -7.59
CA GLY A 148 -6.87 -2.79 -6.21
C GLY A 148 -8.27 -3.13 -5.72
N ARG A 149 -9.25 -3.24 -6.62
CA ARG A 149 -10.61 -3.68 -6.26
C ARG A 149 -10.63 -5.20 -6.07
N THR A 150 -9.92 -5.93 -6.90
CA THR A 150 -9.73 -7.37 -6.77
C THR A 150 -8.26 -7.75 -6.87
N TRP A 151 -7.87 -8.71 -6.03
CA TRP A 151 -6.51 -9.26 -5.98
C TRP A 151 -6.52 -10.74 -6.29
N LYS A 152 -5.49 -11.21 -7.01
CA LYS A 152 -5.29 -12.62 -7.33
C LYS A 152 -3.89 -13.05 -6.89
N THR A 153 -3.84 -14.06 -6.02
CA THR A 153 -2.58 -14.69 -5.64
C THR A 153 -2.00 -15.46 -6.82
N PHE A 154 -0.70 -15.28 -7.07
CA PHE A 154 0.02 -15.97 -8.15
C PHE A 154 1.30 -16.67 -7.67
N ASP A 155 1.77 -16.39 -6.46
CA ASP A 155 2.94 -17.02 -5.85
C ASP A 155 2.73 -17.13 -4.34
N ASN A 156 3.24 -18.21 -3.73
CA ASN A 156 3.18 -18.43 -2.27
C ASN A 156 4.57 -18.26 -1.61
N GLY A 157 5.53 -17.70 -2.34
CA GLY A 157 6.84 -17.37 -1.82
C GLY A 157 6.84 -16.12 -0.94
N SER A 158 7.78 -16.09 0.00
CA SER A 158 7.99 -14.96 0.90
C SER A 158 8.87 -13.90 0.26
N PHE A 159 8.36 -12.67 0.20
CA PHE A 159 9.11 -11.46 -0.12
C PHE A 159 8.68 -10.33 0.82
N ASP A 160 9.62 -9.42 1.10
CA ASP A 160 9.41 -8.30 2.00
C ASP A 160 9.20 -6.99 1.22
N ALA A 161 9.84 -6.83 0.06
CA ALA A 161 9.81 -5.62 -0.76
C ALA A 161 9.50 -5.94 -2.23
N VAL A 162 8.85 -5.01 -2.93
CA VAL A 162 8.66 -5.07 -4.39
C VAL A 162 8.76 -3.69 -5.02
N GLN A 163 9.40 -3.62 -6.18
CA GLN A 163 9.42 -2.43 -7.02
C GLN A 163 9.23 -2.82 -8.48
N CYS A 164 8.21 -2.25 -9.11
CA CYS A 164 7.99 -2.37 -10.55
C CYS A 164 8.61 -1.18 -11.30
N VAL A 165 9.18 -1.47 -12.46
CA VAL A 165 9.86 -0.51 -13.34
C VAL A 165 9.25 -0.54 -14.75
N PRO A 166 9.49 0.48 -15.59
CA PRO A 166 9.03 0.46 -16.98
C PRO A 166 9.42 -0.82 -17.73
N GLY A 167 8.57 -1.24 -18.66
CA GLY A 167 8.74 -2.50 -19.41
C GLY A 167 8.05 -3.72 -18.79
N GLY A 168 7.20 -3.53 -17.77
CA GLY A 168 6.43 -4.61 -17.16
C GLY A 168 7.25 -5.53 -16.28
N VAL A 169 8.37 -5.04 -15.73
CA VAL A 169 9.27 -5.83 -14.88
C VAL A 169 9.07 -5.42 -13.43
N CYS A 170 8.95 -6.39 -12.53
CA CYS A 170 8.98 -6.15 -11.08
C CYS A 170 10.09 -6.96 -10.43
N TRP A 171 10.83 -6.30 -9.54
CA TRP A 171 11.85 -6.92 -8.70
C TRP A 171 11.34 -7.02 -7.29
N ALA A 172 11.56 -8.18 -6.67
CA ALA A 172 11.22 -8.41 -5.27
C ALA A 172 12.44 -8.91 -4.50
N SER A 173 12.52 -8.53 -3.22
CA SER A 173 13.52 -9.04 -2.29
C SER A 173 12.85 -9.58 -1.03
N GLY A 174 13.48 -10.57 -0.40
CA GLY A 174 12.97 -11.21 0.79
C GLY A 174 14.08 -11.73 1.69
N GLN A 175 13.67 -12.40 2.76
CA GLN A 175 14.56 -12.99 3.75
C GLN A 175 15.64 -13.90 3.14
N GLN A 176 16.76 -14.04 3.87
CA GLN A 176 17.88 -14.92 3.50
C GLN A 176 18.52 -14.59 2.13
N GLY A 177 18.45 -13.32 1.71
CA GLY A 177 19.05 -12.87 0.44
C GLY A 177 18.24 -13.24 -0.79
N ARG A 178 16.97 -13.63 -0.63
CA ARG A 178 16.10 -13.98 -1.76
C ARG A 178 15.85 -12.75 -2.64
N ALA A 179 15.98 -12.92 -3.94
CA ALA A 179 15.60 -11.94 -4.95
C ALA A 179 14.82 -12.63 -6.08
N ALA A 180 13.85 -11.93 -6.67
CA ALA A 180 13.08 -12.44 -7.79
C ALA A 180 12.77 -11.36 -8.81
N ARG A 181 12.50 -11.81 -10.04
CA ARG A 181 12.05 -11.00 -11.16
C ARG A 181 10.73 -11.56 -11.69
N LEU A 182 9.73 -10.70 -11.78
CA LEU A 182 8.48 -10.97 -12.47
C LEU A 182 8.46 -10.22 -13.80
N LEU A 183 8.04 -10.89 -14.86
CA LEU A 183 7.73 -10.30 -16.16
C LEU A 183 6.22 -10.38 -16.38
N LEU A 184 5.57 -9.23 -16.45
CA LEU A 184 4.17 -9.13 -16.81
C LEU A 184 4.08 -9.04 -18.33
N SER A 185 3.52 -10.08 -18.96
CA SER A 185 3.17 -10.11 -20.38
C SER A 185 1.89 -9.31 -20.64
#